data_AF-A0A2E9I238-F1
#
_entry.id   AF-A0A2E9I238-F1
#
_cell.length_a   1.000
_cell.length_b   1.000
_cell.length_c   1.000
_cell.angle_alpha   90.00
_cell.angle_beta   90.00
_cell.angle_gamma   90.00
#
_symmetry.space_group_name_H-M   'P 1'
#
loop_
_entity.id
_entity.type
_entity.pdbx_description
1 polymer ?
#
loop_
_entity_poly.entity_id
_entity_poly.type
_entity_poly.pdbx_seq_one_letter_code
_entity_poly.pdbx_strand_id
1 'polypeptide(L)'
;MPRPLDSEALALLRLFLAPILEGAKNWQTLSEQLARKGFGLTFRRGHLVILNDTGEGLCTGSDLGVPLARLAKRIGRPRVRAHRTGQAGELASSSLAQKA
;
A
#
# COMPACT_ATOMS: atom_id res chain seq x y z
N MET A 1 11.76 3.05 6.73
CA MET A 1 10.91 3.84 5.82
C MET A 1 11.57 3.87 4.45
N PRO A 2 10.81 3.98 3.34
CA PRO A 2 11.40 4.23 2.03
C PRO A 2 12.32 5.46 2.07
N ARG A 3 13.39 5.45 1.28
CA ARG A 3 14.16 6.67 1.03
C ARG A 3 13.33 7.58 0.11
N PRO A 4 13.34 8.91 0.30
CA PRO A 4 12.66 9.81 -0.62
C PRO A 4 13.14 9.60 -2.05
N LEU A 5 12.20 9.57 -2.99
CA LEU A 5 12.50 9.59 -4.41
C LEU A 5 12.80 11.02 -4.86
N ASP A 6 13.51 11.17 -5.97
CA ASP A 6 13.57 12.45 -6.64
C ASP A 6 12.18 12.90 -7.12
N SER A 7 12.02 14.19 -7.34
CA SER A 7 10.72 14.79 -7.66
C SER A 7 10.13 14.26 -8.98
N GLU A 8 10.98 13.91 -9.96
CA GLU A 8 10.54 13.45 -11.27
C GLU A 8 9.96 12.02 -11.17
N ALA A 9 10.72 11.10 -10.57
CA ALA A 9 10.27 9.75 -10.31
C ALA A 9 9.01 9.73 -9.44
N LEU A 10 8.95 10.58 -8.41
CA LEU A 10 7.75 10.67 -7.57
C LEU A 10 6.55 11.21 -8.35
N ALA A 11 6.72 12.22 -9.22
CA ALA A 11 5.64 12.76 -10.03
C ALA A 11 5.07 11.70 -10.98
N LEU A 12 5.92 10.89 -11.62
CA LEU A 12 5.51 9.78 -12.48
C LEU A 12 4.73 8.71 -11.71
N LEU A 13 5.25 8.29 -10.54
CA LEU A 13 4.55 7.33 -9.69
C LEU A 13 3.21 7.89 -9.19
N ARG A 14 3.14 9.17 -8.86
CA ARG A 14 1.89 9.81 -8.43
C ARG A 14 0.86 9.79 -9.54
N LEU A 15 1.23 10.16 -10.76
CA LEU A 15 0.34 10.11 -11.93
C LEU A 15 -0.24 8.71 -12.14
N PHE A 16 0.58 7.67 -11.95
CA PHE A 16 0.19 6.30 -12.22
C PHE A 16 -0.56 5.61 -11.06
N LEU A 17 -0.11 5.79 -9.83
CA LEU A 17 -0.59 5.05 -8.66
C LEU A 17 -1.72 5.78 -7.92
N ALA A 18 -1.74 7.11 -7.88
CA ALA A 18 -2.78 7.84 -7.16
C ALA A 18 -4.19 7.48 -7.64
N PRO A 19 -4.48 7.33 -8.95
CA PRO A 19 -5.81 6.91 -9.41
C PRO A 19 -6.24 5.54 -8.87
N ILE A 20 -5.29 4.60 -8.71
CA ILE A 20 -5.56 3.28 -8.12
C ILE A 20 -5.95 3.43 -6.66
N LEU A 21 -5.17 4.20 -5.89
CA LEU A 21 -5.43 4.45 -4.47
C LEU A 21 -6.77 5.17 -4.27
N GLU A 22 -7.08 6.18 -5.08
CA GLU A 22 -8.32 6.96 -4.98
C GLU A 22 -9.55 6.17 -5.44
N GLY A 23 -9.40 5.35 -6.49
CA GLY A 23 -10.48 4.56 -7.07
C GLY A 23 -10.87 3.31 -6.28
N ALA A 24 -9.95 2.74 -5.50
CA ALA A 24 -10.18 1.49 -4.78
C ALA A 24 -11.39 1.56 -3.84
N LYS A 25 -12.24 0.53 -3.83
CA LYS A 25 -13.47 0.48 -3.01
C LYS A 25 -13.30 -0.24 -1.67
N ASN A 26 -12.27 -1.07 -1.57
CA ASN A 26 -11.89 -1.79 -0.36
C ASN A 26 -10.40 -2.16 -0.45
N TRP A 27 -9.82 -2.62 0.66
CA TRP A 27 -8.39 -2.93 0.75
C TRP A 27 -7.95 -4.10 -0.12
N GLN A 28 -8.83 -5.09 -0.33
CA GLN A 28 -8.54 -6.24 -1.19
C GLN A 28 -8.39 -5.80 -2.64
N THR A 29 -9.36 -5.05 -3.17
CA THR A 29 -9.31 -4.51 -4.54
C THR A 29 -8.11 -3.58 -4.73
N LEU A 30 -7.75 -2.77 -3.72
CA LEU A 30 -6.52 -1.97 -3.77
C LEU A 30 -5.27 -2.84 -3.94
N SER A 31 -5.15 -3.90 -3.13
CA SER A 31 -4.04 -4.84 -3.21
C SER A 31 -3.96 -5.55 -4.55
N GLU A 32 -5.09 -6.02 -5.08
CA GLU A 32 -5.18 -6.70 -6.36
C GLU A 32 -4.81 -5.77 -7.53
N GLN A 33 -5.30 -4.52 -7.51
CA GLN A 33 -4.98 -3.55 -8.55
C GLN A 33 -3.51 -3.15 -8.56
N LEU A 34 -2.88 -2.98 -7.38
CA LEU A 34 -1.44 -2.75 -7.27
C LEU A 34 -0.64 -3.97 -7.77
N ALA A 35 -1.02 -5.18 -7.36
CA ALA A 35 -0.34 -6.40 -7.77
C ALA A 35 -0.36 -6.61 -9.29
N ARG A 36 -1.48 -6.31 -9.96
CA ARG A 36 -1.60 -6.33 -11.43
C ARG A 36 -0.64 -5.38 -12.14
N LYS A 37 -0.10 -4.40 -11.43
CA LYS A 37 0.88 -3.43 -11.94
C LYS A 37 2.31 -3.72 -11.47
N GLY A 38 2.54 -4.85 -10.78
CA GLY A 38 3.85 -5.22 -10.25
C GLY A 38 4.20 -4.55 -8.91
N PHE A 39 3.22 -3.96 -8.22
CA PHE A 39 3.43 -3.30 -6.93
C PHE A 39 2.82 -4.10 -5.78
N GLY A 40 3.50 -4.11 -4.64
CA GLY A 40 2.95 -4.59 -3.38
C GLY A 40 2.47 -3.46 -2.48
N LEU A 41 1.85 -3.83 -1.36
CA LEU A 41 1.58 -2.90 -0.26
C LEU A 41 1.88 -3.53 1.09
N THR A 42 2.34 -2.70 2.02
CA THR A 42 2.57 -3.06 3.41
C THR A 42 2.25 -1.87 4.31
N PHE A 43 2.16 -2.11 5.60
CA PHE A 43 2.02 -1.07 6.61
C PHE A 43 3.31 -0.99 7.41
N ARG A 44 3.89 0.20 7.54
CA ARG A 44 5.09 0.42 8.37
C ARG A 44 4.88 1.67 9.20
N ARG A 45 5.07 1.59 10.51
CA ARG A 45 4.99 2.73 11.46
C ARG A 45 3.78 3.66 11.22
N GLY A 46 2.61 3.09 10.88
CA GLY A 46 1.38 3.86 10.62
C GLY A 46 1.24 4.44 9.20
N HIS A 47 2.13 4.10 8.27
CA HIS A 47 2.04 4.50 6.86
C HIS A 47 1.66 3.32 5.98
N LEU A 48 0.85 3.59 4.96
CA LEU A 48 0.73 2.72 3.79
C LEU A 48 2.01 2.89 2.95
N VAL A 49 2.73 1.81 2.73
CA VAL A 49 3.96 1.79 1.92
C VAL A 49 3.70 0.95 0.67
N ILE A 50 4.04 1.52 -0.49
CA ILE A 50 4.04 0.82 -1.76
C ILE A 50 5.38 0.10 -1.91
N LEU A 51 5.32 -1.16 -2.30
CA LEU A 51 6.48 -2.00 -2.57
C LEU A 51 6.70 -2.13 -4.07
N ASN A 52 7.95 -2.19 -4.50
CA ASN A 52 8.29 -2.64 -5.86
C ASN A 52 8.13 -4.18 -5.98
N ASP A 53 8.46 -4.71 -7.14
CA ASP A 53 8.42 -6.13 -7.49
C ASP A 53 9.41 -7.00 -6.68
N THR A 54 10.49 -6.42 -6.16
CA THR A 54 11.43 -7.08 -5.25
C THR A 54 11.01 -7.02 -3.77
N GLY A 55 9.90 -6.36 -3.45
CA GLY A 55 9.38 -6.22 -2.08
C GLY A 55 10.03 -5.10 -1.25
N GLU A 56 10.85 -4.26 -1.87
CA GLU A 56 11.44 -3.07 -1.26
C GLU A 56 10.45 -1.90 -1.24
N GLY A 57 10.53 -1.08 -0.20
CA GLY A 57 9.64 0.07 -0.06
C GLY A 57 10.04 1.21 -0.99
N LEU A 58 9.16 1.53 -1.94
CA LEU A 58 9.38 2.54 -2.97
C LEU A 58 8.97 3.94 -2.50
N CYS A 59 7.73 4.08 -2.01
CA CYS A 59 7.18 5.32 -1.47
C CYS A 59 6.01 5.04 -0.52
N THR A 60 5.44 6.08 0.06
CA THR A 60 4.24 6.01 0.91
C THR A 60 3.01 6.54 0.20
N GLY A 61 1.83 6.16 0.67
CA GLY A 61 0.58 6.77 0.22
C GLY A 61 0.57 8.30 0.42
N SER A 62 1.25 8.82 1.45
CA SER A 62 1.36 10.26 1.68
C SER A 62 2.15 10.96 0.57
N ASP A 63 3.24 10.36 0.09
CA ASP A 63 4.04 10.89 -1.03
C ASP A 63 3.20 11.00 -2.31
N LEU A 64 2.28 10.03 -2.50
CA LEU A 64 1.31 10.01 -3.60
C LEU A 64 0.09 10.93 -3.40
N GLY A 65 -0.01 11.64 -2.26
CA GLY A 65 -1.15 12.52 -1.92
C GLY A 65 -2.39 11.78 -1.39
N VAL A 66 -2.28 10.49 -1.09
CA VAL A 66 -3.36 9.63 -0.63
C VAL A 66 -2.91 8.89 0.65
N PRO A 67 -2.81 9.61 1.79
CA PRO A 67 -2.30 9.03 3.03
C PRO A 67 -3.21 7.93 3.57
N LEU A 68 -2.66 7.01 4.37
CA LEU A 68 -3.39 5.89 4.98
C LEU A 68 -4.67 6.36 5.69
N ALA A 69 -4.60 7.45 6.46
CA ALA A 69 -5.77 7.99 7.16
C ALA A 69 -6.92 8.39 6.22
N ARG A 70 -6.60 8.98 5.05
CA ARG A 70 -7.60 9.36 4.04
C ARG A 70 -8.26 8.13 3.43
N LEU A 71 -7.47 7.09 3.12
CA LEU A 71 -8.01 5.81 2.64
C LEU A 71 -8.88 5.15 3.71
N ALA A 72 -8.38 5.03 4.93
CA ALA A 72 -9.09 4.36 6.02
C ALA A 72 -10.43 5.04 6.36
N LYS A 73 -10.51 6.38 6.25
CA LYS A 73 -11.76 7.12 6.39
C LYS A 73 -12.78 6.78 5.29
N ARG A 74 -12.31 6.48 4.07
CA ARG A 74 -13.15 6.27 2.89
C ARG A 74 -13.57 4.80 2.71
N ILE A 75 -12.67 3.85 2.95
CA ILE A 75 -12.89 2.42 2.68
C ILE A 75 -12.79 1.53 3.93
N GLY A 76 -12.86 2.14 5.12
CA GLY A 76 -12.72 1.47 6.41
C GLY A 76 -11.27 1.20 6.82
N ARG A 77 -11.03 0.84 8.08
CA ARG A 77 -9.66 0.51 8.56
C ARG A 77 -9.17 -0.81 7.97
N PRO A 78 -7.90 -0.91 7.55
CA PRO A 78 -7.35 -2.18 7.07
C PRO A 78 -7.29 -3.18 8.22
N ARG A 79 -7.60 -4.44 7.93
CA ARG A 79 -7.25 -5.54 8.82
C ARG A 79 -5.78 -5.85 8.60
N VAL A 80 -4.95 -5.63 9.61
CA VAL A 80 -3.50 -5.77 9.51
C VAL A 80 -3.03 -6.91 10.40
N ARG A 81 -2.26 -7.83 9.84
CA ARG A 81 -1.48 -8.79 10.61
C ARG A 81 -0.16 -8.14 10.97
N ALA A 82 -0.01 -7.77 12.25
CA ALA A 82 1.21 -7.14 12.74
C ALA A 82 2.39 -8.13 12.73
N HIS A 83 3.58 -7.63 12.37
CA HIS A 83 4.84 -8.37 12.54
C HIS A 83 5.25 -8.34 14.02
N ARG A 84 6.16 -9.24 14.41
CA ARG A 84 6.61 -9.41 15.81
C ARG A 84 7.03 -8.11 16.50
N THR A 85 7.62 -7.17 15.76
CA THR A 85 8.12 -5.91 16.31
C THR A 85 7.06 -4.81 16.45
N GLY A 86 5.85 -5.03 15.92
CA GLY A 86 4.78 -4.01 15.87
C GLY A 86 5.05 -2.83 14.92
N GLN A 87 6.26 -2.73 14.35
CA GLN A 87 6.62 -1.62 13.45
C GLN A 87 6.15 -1.82 12.01
N ALA A 88 5.77 -3.04 11.65
CA ALA A 88 5.31 -3.38 10.32
C ALA A 88 4.14 -4.36 10.39
N GLY A 89 3.40 -4.45 9.29
CA GLY A 89 2.33 -5.42 9.14
C GLY A 89 1.88 -5.55 7.70
N GLU A 90 1.19 -6.63 7.42
CA GLU A 90 0.64 -6.94 6.11
C GLU A 90 -0.88 -6.89 6.16
N LEU A 91 -1.51 -6.64 5.01
CA LEU A 91 -2.95 -6.77 4.91
C LEU A 91 -3.33 -8.22 5.23
N ALA A 92 -4.24 -8.42 6.17
CA ALA A 92 -4.78 -9.74 6.43
C ALA A 92 -5.62 -10.15 5.23
N SER A 93 -5.13 -11.12 4.45
CA SER A 93 -5.95 -11.76 3.43
C SER A 93 -7.17 -12.40 4.09
N SER A 94 -8.37 -12.13 3.58
CA SER A 94 -9.55 -12.94 3.88
C SER A 94 -9.32 -14.34 3.32
N SER A 95 -8.78 -15.25 4.13
CA SER A 95 -8.54 -16.63 3.72
C SER A 95 -9.86 -17.39 3.61
N LEU A 96 -10.35 -17.54 2.39
CA LEU A 96 -10.66 -18.87 1.90
C LEU A 96 -9.59 -19.16 0.85
N ALA A 97 -8.91 -20.31 0.97
CA ALA A 97 -7.79 -20.77 0.15
C ALA A 97 -6.40 -20.16 0.44
N GLN A 98 -5.77 -20.66 1.52
CA GLN A 98 -4.35 -21.02 1.49
C GLN A 98 -4.20 -22.41 2.14
N LYS A 99 -4.50 -23.44 1.33
CA LYS A 99 -4.07 -24.85 1.40
C LYS A 99 -3.77 -25.20 -0.07
N ALA A 100 -2.72 -25.91 -0.47
CA ALA A 100 -1.86 -26.88 0.19
C ALA A 100 -0.41 -26.73 -0.32
#